data_AF-A0AA40CGG5-F1
#
_entry.id   AF-A0AA40CGG5-F1
#
_cell.length_a   1.000
_cell.length_b   1.000
_cell.length_c   1.000
_cell.angle_alpha   90.00
_cell.angle_beta   90.00
_cell.angle_gamma   90.00
#
_symmetry.space_group_name_H-M   'P 1'
#
loop_
_entity.id
_entity.type
_entity.pdbx_description
1 polymer ?
#
loop_
_entity_poly.entity_id
_entity_poly.type
_entity_poly.pdbx_seq_one_letter_code
_entity_poly.pdbx_strand_id
1 'polypeptide(L)'
;MPQPPKFSSGSEPSAMEAALAPLLSTDGGRWSLSADGHALERTFKFKTFAKTWDFMTAVSLSCKVKNHHPEWSNASLFFSVFNMVFIRWTTHSPKGLSDKDIDLAQICDEIAKDFGEIIEESTATTTCELAGLTDKVVTSAGDCCIPKTEK
;
A
#
# COMPACT_ATOMS: atom_id res chain seq x y z
N MET A 1 -14.49 -10.51 -16.91
CA MET A 1 -13.09 -10.98 -16.88
C MET A 1 -12.22 -9.78 -17.19
N PRO A 2 -11.18 -9.48 -16.38
CA PRO A 2 -10.23 -8.43 -16.71
C PRO A 2 -9.61 -8.74 -18.08
N GLN A 3 -9.49 -7.71 -18.92
CA GLN A 3 -8.93 -7.85 -20.26
C GLN A 3 -7.41 -8.09 -20.17
N PRO A 4 -6.80 -8.78 -21.15
CA PRO A 4 -5.35 -8.88 -21.21
C PRO A 4 -4.71 -7.49 -21.36
N PRO A 5 -3.45 -7.32 -20.93
CA PRO A 5 -2.74 -6.06 -21.07
C PRO A 5 -2.63 -5.65 -22.54
N LYS A 6 -2.80 -4.36 -22.81
CA LYS A 6 -2.70 -3.77 -24.14
C LYS A 6 -1.55 -2.78 -24.17
N PHE A 7 -0.50 -3.14 -24.89
CA PHE A 7 0.71 -2.35 -24.98
C PHE A 7 0.60 -1.24 -26.04
N SER A 8 1.31 -0.14 -25.78
CA SER A 8 1.49 0.95 -26.72
C SER A 8 2.34 0.49 -27.91
N SER A 9 2.04 1.00 -29.10
CA SER A 9 2.79 0.70 -30.33
C SER A 9 4.27 1.01 -30.17
N GLY A 10 5.14 0.06 -30.55
CA GLY A 10 6.60 0.20 -30.41
C GLY A 10 7.19 -0.48 -29.18
N SER A 11 6.35 -1.08 -28.33
CA SER A 11 6.80 -1.93 -27.22
C SER A 11 6.91 -3.39 -27.67
N GLU A 12 7.89 -4.14 -27.16
CA GLU A 12 8.04 -5.58 -27.42
C GLU A 12 7.13 -6.38 -26.46
N PRO A 13 6.03 -7.01 -26.93
CA PRO A 13 4.99 -7.54 -26.05
C PRO A 13 5.48 -8.61 -25.06
N SER A 14 6.39 -9.49 -25.49
CA SER A 14 6.92 -10.56 -24.63
C SER A 14 7.79 -10.02 -23.48
N ALA A 15 8.61 -9.02 -23.76
CA ALA A 15 9.43 -8.35 -22.75
C ALA A 15 8.55 -7.56 -21.76
N MET A 16 7.52 -6.88 -22.29
CA MET A 16 6.55 -6.16 -21.48
C MET A 16 5.75 -7.08 -20.56
N GLU A 17 5.27 -8.21 -21.06
CA GLU A 17 4.57 -9.22 -20.25
C GLU A 17 5.46 -9.75 -19.13
N ALA A 18 6.73 -10.04 -19.42
CA ALA A 18 7.70 -10.49 -18.41
C ALA A 18 7.97 -9.43 -17.34
N ALA A 19 8.06 -8.14 -17.71
CA ALA A 19 8.26 -7.03 -16.79
C ALA A 19 7.01 -6.69 -15.96
N LEU A 20 5.83 -6.93 -16.52
CA LEU A 20 4.53 -6.69 -15.90
C LEU A 20 4.15 -7.80 -14.89
N ALA A 21 4.55 -9.04 -15.15
CA ALA A 21 4.17 -10.20 -14.34
C ALA A 21 4.46 -10.06 -12.83
N PRO A 22 5.63 -9.54 -12.38
CA PRO A 22 5.89 -9.35 -10.96
C PRO A 22 4.95 -8.34 -10.29
N LEU A 23 4.53 -7.30 -11.00
CA LEU A 23 3.63 -6.26 -10.47
C LEU A 23 2.20 -6.79 -10.26
N LEU A 24 1.78 -7.73 -11.10
CA LEU A 24 0.44 -8.34 -11.09
C LEU A 24 0.37 -9.68 -10.33
N SER A 25 1.52 -10.21 -9.89
CA SER A 25 1.60 -11.51 -9.22
C SER A 25 0.80 -11.52 -7.93
N THR A 26 0.13 -12.63 -7.63
CA THR A 26 -0.50 -12.85 -6.31
C THR A 26 0.54 -13.04 -5.20
N ASP A 27 1.79 -13.32 -5.55
CA ASP A 27 2.92 -13.48 -4.64
C ASP A 27 3.69 -12.16 -4.50
N GLY A 28 3.03 -11.14 -3.93
CA GLY A 28 3.65 -9.86 -3.59
C GLY A 28 3.40 -8.70 -4.56
N GLY A 29 2.86 -8.96 -5.76
CA GLY A 29 2.35 -7.93 -6.65
C GLY A 29 1.08 -7.30 -6.10
N ARG A 30 0.99 -5.96 -6.12
CA ARG A 30 -0.18 -5.21 -5.60
C ARG A 30 -0.79 -4.27 -6.64
N TRP A 31 -0.36 -4.38 -7.89
CA TRP A 31 -0.93 -3.64 -9.00
C TRP A 31 -2.03 -4.45 -9.67
N SER A 32 -2.96 -3.75 -10.31
CA SER A 32 -4.04 -4.35 -11.09
C SER A 32 -4.10 -3.72 -12.48
N LEU A 33 -4.54 -4.50 -13.47
CA LEU A 33 -4.86 -3.96 -14.78
C LEU A 33 -6.24 -3.30 -14.75
N SER A 34 -6.35 -2.15 -15.42
CA SER A 34 -7.63 -1.51 -15.67
C SER A 34 -8.57 -2.45 -16.44
N ALA A 35 -9.88 -2.23 -16.33
CA ALA A 35 -10.88 -3.08 -16.98
C ALA A 35 -10.71 -3.18 -18.51
N ASP A 36 -10.15 -2.16 -19.14
CA ASP A 36 -9.88 -2.10 -20.59
C ASP A 36 -8.47 -2.60 -20.99
N GLY A 37 -7.61 -2.92 -20.01
CA GLY A 37 -6.26 -3.46 -20.17
C GLY A 37 -5.20 -2.42 -20.54
N HIS A 38 -5.54 -1.13 -20.56
CA HIS A 38 -4.64 -0.06 -21.04
C HIS A 38 -3.85 0.63 -19.92
N ALA A 39 -4.14 0.34 -18.66
CA ALA A 39 -3.53 1.04 -17.54
C ALA A 39 -3.21 0.09 -16.37
N LEU A 40 -2.24 0.51 -15.56
CA LEU A 40 -1.88 -0.08 -14.28
C LEU A 40 -2.46 0.77 -13.15
N GLU A 41 -3.16 0.14 -12.22
CA GLU A 41 -3.91 0.80 -11.16
C GLU A 41 -3.56 0.21 -9.79
N ARG A 42 -3.32 1.08 -8.80
CA ARG A 42 -3.06 0.71 -7.42
C ARG A 42 -3.43 1.81 -6.44
N THR A 43 -3.85 1.42 -5.24
CA THR A 43 -4.03 2.33 -4.10
C THR A 43 -2.94 2.11 -3.06
N PHE A 44 -2.33 3.18 -2.59
CA PHE A 44 -1.36 3.19 -1.50
C PHE A 44 -2.00 3.78 -0.24
N LYS A 45 -1.64 3.26 0.93
CA LYS A 45 -2.13 3.74 2.23
C LYS A 45 -0.96 4.05 3.16
N PHE A 46 -1.05 5.15 3.90
CA PHE A 46 -0.02 5.59 4.84
C PHE A 46 -0.63 5.89 6.22
N LYS A 47 0.21 6.16 7.23
CA LYS A 47 -0.27 6.47 8.58
C LYS A 47 -0.95 7.84 8.69
N THR A 48 -0.48 8.82 7.93
CA THR A 48 -0.92 10.22 8.02
C THR A 48 -0.96 10.88 6.64
N PHE A 49 -1.74 11.95 6.54
CA PHE A 49 -1.79 12.79 5.33
C PHE A 49 -0.42 13.34 4.93
N ALA A 50 0.37 13.79 5.90
CA ALA A 50 1.72 14.29 5.64
C ALA A 50 2.59 13.23 4.94
N LYS A 51 2.53 11.96 5.40
CA LYS A 51 3.26 10.86 4.76
C LYS A 51 2.77 10.56 3.35
N THR A 52 1.46 10.58 3.13
CA THR A 52 0.89 10.47 1.78
C THR A 52 1.39 11.58 0.86
N TRP A 53 1.44 12.81 1.35
CA TRP A 53 1.93 13.96 0.59
C TRP A 53 3.43 13.89 0.29
N ASP A 54 4.24 13.45 1.25
CA ASP A 54 5.68 13.26 1.04
C ASP A 54 5.94 12.20 -0.05
N PHE A 55 5.20 11.08 0.00
CA PHE A 55 5.23 10.04 -1.03
C PHE A 55 4.85 10.62 -2.41
N MET A 56 3.74 11.36 -2.50
CA MET A 56 3.31 11.99 -3.75
C MET A 56 4.37 12.95 -4.31
N THR A 57 5.03 13.71 -3.43
CA THR A 57 6.10 14.63 -3.80
C THR A 57 7.30 13.86 -4.38
N ALA A 58 7.72 12.77 -3.75
CA ALA A 58 8.81 11.92 -4.25
C ALA A 58 8.47 11.27 -5.61
N VAL A 59 7.24 10.77 -5.79
CA VAL A 59 6.77 10.25 -7.07
C VAL A 59 6.78 11.34 -8.15
N SER A 60 6.33 12.57 -7.82
CA SER A 60 6.31 13.70 -8.77
C SER A 60 7.69 14.04 -9.33
N LEU A 61 8.74 13.93 -8.51
CA LEU A 61 10.12 14.13 -8.93
C LEU A 61 10.55 13.05 -9.94
N SER A 62 10.15 11.81 -9.70
CA SER A 62 10.41 10.68 -10.61
C SER A 62 9.69 10.86 -11.96
N CYS A 63 8.43 11.32 -11.93
CA CYS A 63 7.67 11.68 -13.15
C CYS A 63 8.41 12.72 -14.00
N LYS A 64 8.95 13.76 -13.35
CA LYS A 64 9.69 14.83 -14.00
C LYS A 64 10.97 14.32 -14.67
N VAL A 65 11.70 13.42 -14.00
CA VAL A 65 12.93 12.81 -14.55
C VAL A 65 12.61 11.90 -15.73
N LYS A 66 11.56 11.08 -15.64
CA LYS A 66 11.15 10.14 -16.71
C LYS A 66 10.34 10.82 -17.84
N ASN A 67 10.00 12.10 -17.67
CA ASN A 67 9.12 12.87 -18.55
C ASN A 67 7.84 12.08 -18.91
N HIS A 68 7.22 11.51 -17.87
CA HIS A 68 6.01 10.69 -17.96
C HIS A 68 5.16 10.95 -16.73
N HIS A 69 3.90 11.30 -16.94
CA HIS A 69 3.02 11.76 -15.88
C HIS A 69 1.88 10.76 -15.69
N PRO A 70 1.50 10.47 -14.43
CA PRO A 70 0.39 9.59 -14.13
C PRO A 70 -0.95 10.26 -14.40
N GLU A 71 -1.98 9.46 -14.61
CA GLU A 71 -3.36 9.89 -14.41
C GLU A 71 -3.64 9.87 -12.90
N TRP A 72 -3.40 10.98 -12.21
CA TRP A 72 -3.80 11.11 -10.81
C TRP A 72 -5.29 11.44 -10.73
N SER A 73 -6.10 10.45 -10.34
CA SER A 73 -7.32 10.74 -9.61
C SER A 73 -6.93 10.91 -8.14
N ASN A 74 -6.54 12.13 -7.76
CA ASN A 74 -6.68 12.47 -6.36
C ASN A 74 -8.17 12.34 -6.06
N ALA A 75 -8.55 11.46 -5.14
CA ALA A 75 -9.86 11.54 -4.47
C ALA A 75 -9.96 12.82 -3.59
N SER A 76 -9.27 13.90 -3.99
CA SER A 76 -9.29 15.26 -3.46
C SER A 76 -10.56 15.99 -3.90
N LEU A 77 -11.70 15.32 -3.75
CA LEU A 77 -13.00 15.98 -3.64
C LEU A 77 -13.70 15.69 -2.30
N PHE A 78 -13.12 14.81 -1.47
CA PHE A 78 -13.60 14.63 -0.10
C PHE A 78 -12.42 14.55 0.86
N PHE A 79 -12.30 15.58 1.70
CA PHE A 79 -11.46 15.68 2.90
C PHE A 79 -11.85 14.62 3.97
N SER A 80 -12.09 13.37 3.59
CA SER A 80 -12.54 12.29 4.47
C SER A 80 -11.68 11.02 4.37
N VAL A 81 -10.77 10.93 3.38
CA VAL A 81 -9.84 9.78 3.23
C VAL A 81 -8.40 10.27 3.32
N PHE A 82 -7.97 10.70 4.51
CA PHE A 82 -6.75 11.51 4.68
C PHE A 82 -5.41 10.78 4.47
N ASN A 83 -5.37 9.49 4.14
CA ASN A 83 -4.11 8.75 4.11
C ASN A 83 -3.98 7.74 2.97
N MET A 84 -4.79 7.85 1.92
CA MET A 84 -4.76 6.95 0.76
C MET A 84 -4.58 7.72 -0.54
N VAL A 85 -3.86 7.15 -1.50
CA VAL A 85 -3.66 7.72 -2.83
C VAL A 85 -3.82 6.63 -3.89
N PHE A 86 -4.67 6.89 -4.88
CA PHE A 86 -4.86 6.03 -6.05
C PHE A 86 -3.99 6.53 -7.19
N ILE A 87 -3.22 5.64 -7.81
CA ILE A 87 -2.34 5.94 -8.94
C ILE A 87 -2.75 5.05 -10.12
N ARG A 88 -2.88 5.69 -11.28
CA ARG A 88 -3.10 5.05 -12.57
C ARG A 88 -2.00 5.45 -13.55
N TRP A 89 -1.30 4.47 -14.10
CA TRP A 89 -0.27 4.63 -15.13
C TRP A 89 -0.79 4.16 -16.48
N THR A 90 -0.71 5.02 -17.48
CA THR A 90 -1.06 4.69 -18.88
C THR A 90 -0.32 5.63 -19.81
N THR A 91 -0.04 5.16 -21.04
CA THR A 91 0.49 5.99 -22.11
C THR A 91 -0.64 6.40 -23.06
N HIS A 92 -0.83 7.71 -23.22
CA HIS A 92 -1.91 8.25 -24.05
C HIS A 92 -1.63 8.18 -25.55
N SER A 93 -0.36 8.25 -25.97
CA SER A 93 0.02 8.28 -27.37
C SER A 93 1.39 7.63 -27.61
N PRO A 94 1.46 6.54 -28.40
CA PRO A 94 0.34 5.70 -28.83
C PRO A 94 -0.38 5.09 -27.61
N LYS A 95 -1.69 4.85 -27.73
CA LYS A 95 -2.51 4.39 -26.59
C LYS A 95 -2.09 3.00 -26.12
N GLY A 96 -1.83 2.83 -24.82
CA GLY A 96 -1.56 1.54 -24.17
C GLY A 96 -0.53 1.64 -23.05
N LEU A 97 -0.14 0.49 -22.50
CA LEU A 97 0.96 0.40 -21.53
C LEU A 97 2.31 0.49 -22.25
N SER A 98 3.25 1.27 -21.70
CA SER A 98 4.65 1.33 -22.15
C SER A 98 5.62 0.99 -21.02
N ASP A 99 6.90 0.82 -21.34
CA ASP A 99 7.97 0.58 -20.36
C ASP A 99 7.96 1.63 -19.24
N LYS A 100 7.62 2.88 -19.57
CA LYS A 100 7.58 3.98 -18.61
C LYS A 100 6.51 3.78 -17.53
N ASP A 101 5.37 3.17 -17.90
CA ASP A 101 4.29 2.87 -16.97
C ASP A 101 4.73 1.81 -15.95
N ILE A 102 5.47 0.79 -16.41
CA ILE A 102 6.03 -0.28 -15.57
C ILE A 102 7.14 0.26 -14.67
N ASP A 103 8.09 1.02 -15.23
CA ASP A 103 9.19 1.65 -14.50
C ASP A 103 8.68 2.51 -13.35
N LEU A 104 7.69 3.38 -13.63
CA LEU A 104 7.14 4.27 -12.62
C LEU A 104 6.29 3.54 -11.59
N ALA A 105 5.61 2.46 -11.96
CA ALA A 105 4.95 1.57 -11.00
C ALA A 105 5.94 0.93 -10.02
N GLN A 106 7.09 0.46 -10.51
CA GLN A 106 8.16 -0.10 -9.65
C GLN A 106 8.76 0.96 -8.73
N ILE A 107 9.05 2.16 -9.25
CA ILE A 107 9.55 3.28 -8.44
C ILE A 107 8.53 3.66 -7.35
N CYS A 108 7.23 3.65 -7.66
CA CYS A 108 6.21 3.88 -6.64
C CYS A 108 6.28 2.84 -5.52
N ASP A 109 6.57 1.57 -5.81
CA ASP A 109 6.69 0.52 -4.81
C ASP A 109 7.90 0.70 -3.89
N GLU A 110 9.04 1.09 -4.47
CA GLU A 110 10.26 1.42 -3.72
C GLU A 110 10.05 2.61 -2.80
N ILE A 111 9.52 3.72 -3.33
CA ILE A 111 9.23 4.92 -2.55
C ILE A 111 8.18 4.59 -1.48
N ALA A 112 7.11 3.88 -1.81
CA ALA A 112 6.06 3.52 -0.84
C ALA A 112 6.63 2.73 0.34
N LYS A 113 7.56 1.80 0.09
CA LYS A 113 8.27 1.05 1.13
C LYS A 113 9.08 1.98 2.03
N ASP A 114 9.86 2.90 1.46
CA ASP A 114 10.68 3.85 2.23
C ASP A 114 9.85 4.83 3.08
N PHE A 115 8.65 5.18 2.60
CA PHE A 115 7.73 6.07 3.29
C PHE A 115 6.80 5.35 4.29
N GLY A 116 6.91 4.03 4.41
CA GLY A 116 6.17 3.23 5.38
C GLY A 116 4.70 3.02 4.98
N GLU A 117 4.48 2.57 3.75
CA GLU A 117 3.15 2.10 3.30
C GLU A 117 2.58 1.07 4.29
N ILE A 118 1.31 1.26 4.64
CA ILE A 118 0.53 0.30 5.40
C ILE A 118 -0.05 -0.70 4.40
N ILE A 119 0.54 -1.89 4.37
CA ILE A 119 0.00 -3.02 3.64
C ILE A 119 -0.94 -3.74 4.61
N GLU A 120 -2.24 -3.67 4.36
CA GLU A 120 -3.19 -4.51 5.09
C GLU A 120 -3.06 -5.94 4.57
N GLU A 121 -2.09 -6.67 5.11
CA GLU A 121 -2.27 -8.11 5.26
C GLU A 121 -3.43 -8.33 6.23
N SER A 122 -4.33 -9.26 5.91
CA SER A 122 -5.24 -9.84 6.89
C SER A 122 -4.49 -10.09 8.19
N THR A 123 -4.64 -9.24 9.20
CA THR A 123 -4.08 -9.44 10.54
C THR A 123 -4.87 -10.54 11.22
N ALA A 124 -4.62 -11.79 10.81
CA ALA A 124 -4.68 -12.92 11.72
C ALA A 124 -3.25 -13.11 12.23
N THR A 125 -3.06 -13.00 13.55
CA THR A 125 -1.81 -13.24 14.28
C THR A 125 -0.86 -12.03 14.26
N THR A 126 -0.93 -11.09 15.21
CA THR A 126 -0.33 -11.27 16.54
C THR A 126 -0.88 -10.20 17.49
N THR A 127 -1.92 -10.53 18.24
CA THR A 127 -2.32 -9.83 19.49
C THR A 127 -2.93 -10.78 20.51
N CYS A 128 -2.56 -12.07 20.48
CA CYS A 128 -3.00 -13.02 21.49
C CYS A 128 -1.81 -13.75 22.11
N GLU A 129 -1.03 -13.01 22.91
CA GLU A 129 -0.31 -13.58 24.07
C GLU A 129 0.15 -12.46 25.01
N LEU A 130 -0.80 -11.62 25.44
CA LEU A 130 -0.67 -10.90 26.73
C LEU A 130 -2.05 -10.56 27.31
N ALA A 131 -2.97 -11.52 27.26
CA ALA A 131 -4.32 -11.40 27.84
C ALA A 131 -4.63 -12.58 28.78
N GLY A 132 -3.65 -12.98 29.61
CA GLY A 132 -3.78 -14.16 30.46
C GLY A 132 -2.88 -14.17 31.69
N LEU A 133 -2.63 -13.01 32.33
CA LEU A 133 -1.78 -12.93 33.53
C LEU A 133 -2.38 -12.12 34.70
N THR A 134 -3.68 -11.84 34.66
CA THR A 134 -4.40 -11.24 35.79
C THR A 134 -5.70 -11.98 36.07
N ASP A 135 -5.59 -13.25 36.47
CA ASP A 135 -6.62 -13.88 37.29
C ASP A 135 -6.09 -15.16 37.92
N LYS A 136 -5.38 -15.01 39.04
CA LYS A 136 -5.28 -15.99 40.13
C LYS A 136 -4.47 -15.36 41.26
N VAL A 137 -5.20 -14.83 42.24
CA VAL A 137 -5.03 -15.07 43.70
C VAL A 137 -5.89 -14.04 44.45
N VAL A 138 -7.17 -14.39 44.61
CA VAL A 138 -8.06 -14.03 45.72
C VAL A 138 -9.01 -15.24 45.75
N THR A 139 -9.22 -16.06 46.77
CA THR A 139 -9.18 -15.94 48.22
C THR A 139 -8.95 -17.34 48.82
N SER A 140 -8.16 -17.45 49.88
CA SER A 140 -8.49 -18.37 50.97
C SER A 140 -8.41 -17.56 52.25
N ALA A 141 -9.58 -17.19 52.76
CA ALA A 141 -9.70 -16.64 54.10
C ALA A 141 -9.12 -17.64 55.10
N GLY A 142 -8.15 -17.18 55.89
CA GLY A 142 -7.57 -17.88 57.02
C GLY A 142 -6.88 -16.84 57.89
N ASP A 143 -7.44 -16.63 59.08
CA ASP A 143 -6.95 -15.77 60.16
C ASP A 143 -5.43 -15.74 60.33
N CYS A 144 -4.88 -14.57 60.69
CA CYS A 144 -3.87 -14.44 61.76
C CYS A 144 -3.45 -12.97 62.01
N CYS A 145 -4.00 -12.41 63.09
CA CYS A 145 -3.45 -11.46 64.07
C CYS A 145 -2.19 -10.61 63.75
N ILE A 146 -2.33 -9.27 63.86
CA ILE A 146 -1.31 -8.39 64.49
C ILE A 146 -2.04 -7.37 65.38
N PRO A 147 -1.65 -7.19 66.65
CA PRO A 147 -2.40 -6.38 67.61
C PRO A 147 -2.17 -4.87 67.42
N LYS A 148 -3.19 -4.08 67.79
CA LYS A 148 -3.06 -2.63 67.96
C LYS A 148 -2.27 -2.33 69.24
N THR A 149 -1.26 -1.48 69.12
CA THR A 149 -0.75 -0.70 70.25
C THR A 149 -1.22 0.73 70.11
N GLU A 150 -2.15 1.14 70.96
CA GLU A 150 -2.47 2.53 71.23
C GLU A 150 -1.79 2.95 72.54
N LYS A 151 -1.07 4.07 72.50
CA LYS A 151 -1.05 5.08 73.56
C LYS A 151 -0.61 6.42 73.00
#